data_AF-A0A662XIJ5-F1
#
_entry.id   AF-A0A662XIJ5-F1
#
_cell.length_a   1.000
_cell.length_b   1.000
_cell.length_c   1.000
_cell.angle_alpha   90.00
_cell.angle_beta   90.00
_cell.angle_gamma   90.00
#
_symmetry.space_group_name_H-M   'P 1'
#
loop_
_entity.id
_entity.type
_entity.pdbx_description
1 polymer ?
#
loop_
_entity_poly.entity_id
_entity_poly.type
_entity_poly.pdbx_seq_one_letter_code
_entity_poly.pdbx_strand_id
1 'polypeptide(L)'
;MKFPLACDAFPPVALAPEEREALQTLAERELADAVAQLDRHVLQDGGVVDRRRWKPLKTREHIAVYRERAAAAFHRQCHSPSSHNHSSTSSSDRSPESSF
;
A
#
# COMPACT_ATOMS: atom_id res chain seq x y z
N MET A 1 -5.03 -1.68 -22.65
CA MET A 1 -5.20 -2.89 -21.82
C MET A 1 -6.27 -3.76 -22.47
N LYS A 2 -5.90 -4.91 -23.06
CA LYS A 2 -6.86 -5.78 -23.75
C LYS A 2 -7.27 -6.89 -22.78
N PHE A 3 -8.41 -6.70 -22.14
CA PHE A 3 -9.17 -7.74 -21.45
C PHE A 3 -10.12 -8.39 -22.47
N PRO A 4 -10.47 -9.68 -22.34
CA PRO A 4 -10.10 -10.59 -21.25
C PRO A 4 -8.67 -11.17 -21.38
N LEU A 5 -8.14 -11.68 -20.26
CA LEU A 5 -6.84 -12.35 -20.21
C LEU A 5 -6.83 -13.61 -21.11
N ALA A 6 -5.66 -13.97 -21.63
CA ALA A 6 -5.48 -15.24 -22.35
C ALA A 6 -5.74 -16.44 -21.42
N CYS A 7 -6.10 -17.58 -22.00
CA CYS A 7 -6.50 -18.79 -21.26
C CYS A 7 -5.39 -19.33 -20.32
N ASP A 8 -4.14 -18.97 -20.62
CA ASP A 8 -2.90 -19.39 -19.94
C ASP A 8 -2.25 -18.27 -19.12
N ALA A 9 -2.97 -17.20 -18.80
CA ALA A 9 -2.40 -16.02 -18.15
C ALA A 9 -1.78 -16.28 -16.76
N PHE A 10 -2.06 -17.44 -16.15
CA PHE A 10 -1.50 -17.85 -14.86
C PHE A 10 -0.95 -19.28 -14.98
N PRO A 11 0.34 -19.44 -15.32
CA PRO A 11 0.96 -20.76 -15.36
C PRO A 11 1.01 -21.39 -13.96
N PRO A 12 1.04 -22.73 -13.85
CA PRO A 12 1.18 -23.40 -12.56
C PRO A 12 2.47 -22.98 -11.85
N VAL A 13 2.35 -22.64 -10.57
CA VAL A 13 3.50 -22.33 -9.70
C VAL A 13 3.83 -23.59 -8.91
N ALA A 14 5.05 -24.10 -9.05
CA ALA A 14 5.56 -25.18 -8.21
C ALA A 14 5.95 -24.60 -6.85
N LEU A 15 5.23 -25.00 -5.80
CA LEU A 15 5.51 -24.60 -4.42
C LEU A 15 6.00 -25.82 -3.63
N ALA A 16 6.96 -25.60 -2.74
CA ALA A 16 7.32 -26.62 -1.76
C ALA A 16 6.12 -26.88 -0.83
N PRO A 17 5.94 -28.12 -0.30
CA PRO A 17 4.85 -28.43 0.62
C PRO A 17 4.78 -27.47 1.82
N GLU A 18 5.93 -27.09 2.35
CA GLU A 18 6.06 -26.18 3.50
C GLU A 18 5.63 -24.75 3.16
N GLU A 19 5.97 -24.29 1.95
CA GLU A 19 5.57 -22.97 1.45
C GLU A 19 4.05 -22.91 1.22
N ARG A 20 3.48 -23.99 0.67
CA ARG A 20 2.04 -24.13 0.52
C ARG A 20 1.31 -24.08 1.86
N GLU A 21 1.82 -24.80 2.86
CA GLU A 21 1.25 -24.81 4.21
C GLU A 21 1.33 -23.42 4.85
N ALA A 22 2.49 -22.75 4.76
CA ALA A 22 2.66 -21.40 5.29
C ALA A 22 1.70 -20.38 4.66
N LEU A 23 1.53 -20.43 3.33
CA LEU A 23 0.56 -19.57 2.62
C LEU A 23 -0.89 -19.89 3.02
N GLN A 24 -1.21 -21.16 3.22
CA GLN A 24 -2.53 -21.58 3.70
C GLN A 24 -2.81 -21.03 5.10
N THR A 25 -1.88 -21.22 6.05
CA THR A 25 -2.01 -20.69 7.41
C THR A 25 -2.15 -19.17 7.42
N LEU A 26 -1.39 -18.47 6.58
CA LEU A 26 -1.51 -17.02 6.44
C LEU A 26 -2.91 -16.62 5.94
N ALA A 27 -3.41 -17.28 4.90
CA ALA A 27 -4.73 -16.99 4.34
C ALA A 27 -5.85 -17.25 5.35
N GLU A 28 -5.77 -18.37 6.09
CA GLU A 28 -6.74 -18.72 7.14
C GLU A 28 -6.76 -17.68 8.25
N ARG A 29 -5.58 -17.21 8.67
CA ARG A 29 -5.46 -16.16 9.69
C ARG A 29 -6.08 -14.84 9.22
N GLU A 30 -5.72 -14.37 8.03
CA GLU A 30 -6.25 -13.11 7.48
C GLU A 30 -7.76 -13.18 7.30
N LEU A 31 -8.29 -14.34 6.88
CA LEU A 31 -9.73 -14.56 6.78
C LEU A 31 -10.42 -14.51 8.15
N ALA A 32 -9.86 -15.18 9.16
CA ALA A 32 -10.39 -15.15 10.51
C ALA A 32 -10.41 -13.73 11.09
N ASP A 33 -9.33 -12.97 10.87
CA ASP A 33 -9.23 -11.57 11.29
C ASP A 33 -10.26 -10.69 10.58
N ALA A 34 -10.46 -10.87 9.27
CA ALA A 34 -11.45 -10.13 8.50
C ALA A 34 -12.90 -10.43 8.95
N VAL A 35 -13.22 -11.70 9.20
CA VAL A 35 -14.53 -12.12 9.71
C VAL A 35 -14.79 -11.53 11.09
N ALA A 36 -13.82 -11.60 12.00
CA ALA A 36 -13.97 -11.01 13.33
C ALA A 36 -14.16 -9.49 13.30
N GLN A 37 -13.52 -8.80 12.36
CA GLN A 37 -13.73 -7.35 12.15
C GLN A 37 -15.13 -7.05 11.61
N LEU A 38 -15.65 -7.87 10.70
CA LEU A 38 -17.00 -7.74 10.19
C LEU A 38 -18.03 -7.99 11.29
N ASP A 39 -17.88 -9.06 12.06
CA ASP A 39 -18.79 -9.39 13.16
C ASP A 39 -18.82 -8.26 14.20
N ARG A 40 -17.67 -7.69 14.56
CA ARG A 40 -17.61 -6.51 15.42
C ARG A 40 -18.42 -5.35 14.85
N HIS A 41 -18.22 -5.03 13.57
CA HIS A 41 -18.89 -3.92 12.93
C HIS A 41 -20.42 -4.11 12.89
N VAL A 42 -20.89 -5.32 12.59
CA VAL A 42 -22.33 -5.64 12.52
C VAL A 42 -22.94 -5.69 13.92
N LEU A 43 -22.31 -6.41 14.85
CA LEU A 43 -22.91 -6.74 16.15
C LEU A 43 -22.68 -5.67 17.21
N GLN A 44 -21.53 -4.99 17.21
CA GLN A 44 -21.17 -4.00 18.24
C GLN A 44 -21.42 -2.56 17.77
N ASP A 45 -21.03 -2.25 16.54
CA ASP A 45 -21.14 -0.89 15.99
C ASP A 45 -22.48 -0.64 15.26
N GLY A 46 -23.36 -1.64 15.19
CA GLY A 46 -24.67 -1.55 14.55
C GLY A 46 -24.60 -1.23 13.05
N GLY A 47 -23.51 -1.63 12.38
CA GLY A 47 -23.25 -1.31 10.98
C GLY A 47 -22.83 0.14 10.74
N VAL A 48 -22.55 0.92 11.79
CA VAL A 48 -22.09 2.30 11.66
C VAL A 48 -20.56 2.33 11.64
N VAL A 49 -19.99 2.92 10.59
CA VAL A 49 -18.53 3.03 10.45
C VAL A 49 -18.02 4.14 11.36
N ASP A 50 -17.03 3.84 12.22
CA ASP A 50 -16.35 4.87 13.01
C ASP A 50 -15.61 5.87 12.10
N ARG A 51 -16.18 7.07 11.98
CA ARG A 51 -15.65 8.17 11.16
C ARG A 51 -14.41 8.84 11.76
N ARG A 52 -13.96 8.48 12.98
CA ARG A 52 -12.67 8.91 13.56
C ARG A 52 -11.54 8.01 13.08
N ARG A 53 -11.76 6.69 13.03
CA ARG A 53 -10.80 5.72 12.45
C ARG A 53 -10.79 5.72 10.93
N TRP A 54 -11.96 5.80 10.29
CA TRP A 54 -12.11 5.62 8.84
C TRP A 54 -12.40 6.94 8.10
N LYS A 55 -11.67 7.20 7.02
CA LYS A 55 -11.89 8.32 6.09
C LYS A 55 -12.67 7.83 4.87
N PRO A 56 -13.79 8.46 4.49
CA PRO A 56 -14.50 8.09 3.27
C PRO A 56 -13.65 8.41 2.04
N LEU A 57 -13.63 7.49 1.07
CA LEU A 57 -12.95 7.67 -0.21
C LEU A 57 -13.96 7.92 -1.34
N LYS A 58 -14.99 7.08 -1.43
CA LYS A 58 -15.97 7.15 -2.51
C LYS A 58 -17.28 6.53 -2.06
N THR A 59 -18.38 7.08 -2.54
CA THR A 59 -19.70 6.47 -2.43
C THR A 59 -20.29 6.37 -3.83
N ARG A 60 -20.83 5.21 -4.17
CA ARG A 60 -21.59 5.00 -5.40
C ARG A 60 -22.78 4.10 -5.08
N GLU A 61 -23.97 4.56 -5.43
CA GLU A 61 -25.23 3.84 -5.19
C GLU A 61 -25.33 3.44 -3.70
N HIS A 62 -25.29 2.15 -3.39
CA HIS A 62 -25.39 1.61 -2.03
C HIS A 62 -24.05 1.16 -1.45
N ILE A 63 -22.94 1.50 -2.11
CA ILE A 63 -21.59 1.10 -1.69
C ILE A 63 -20.80 2.33 -1.27
N ALA A 64 -20.34 2.34 -0.02
CA ALA A 64 -19.43 3.33 0.52
C ALA A 64 -18.06 2.69 0.81
N VAL A 65 -17.01 3.26 0.26
CA VAL A 65 -15.63 2.81 0.42
C VAL A 65 -14.91 3.74 1.38
N TYR A 66 -14.25 3.15 2.37
CA TYR A 66 -13.49 3.85 3.39
C TYR A 66 -12.05 3.39 3.42
N ARG A 67 -11.15 4.25 3.89
CA ARG A 67 -9.76 3.92 4.18
C ARG A 67 -9.44 4.27 5.62
N GLU A 68 -8.73 3.39 6.30
CA GLU A 68 -8.28 3.64 7.66
C GLU A 68 -7.29 4.82 7.71
N ARG A 69 -7.42 5.71 8.70
CA ARG A 69 -6.53 6.86 8.88
C ARG A 69 -5.14 6.44 9.36
N ALA A 70 -5.01 5.43 10.23
CA ALA A 70 -3.73 4.94 10.74
C ALA A 70 -2.86 4.32 9.63
N ALA A 71 -3.44 3.46 8.79
CA ALA A 71 -2.76 2.90 7.61
C ALA A 71 -2.31 3.98 6.60
N ALA A 72 -3.05 5.09 6.50
CA ALA A 72 -2.69 6.20 5.63
C ALA A 72 -1.47 7.00 6.11
N ALA A 73 -1.16 6.99 7.42
CA ALA A 73 0.03 7.64 7.96
C ALA A 73 1.30 6.88 7.54
N PHE A 74 1.29 5.55 7.67
CA PHE A 74 2.38 4.68 7.21
C PHE A 74 2.61 4.77 5.69
N HIS A 75 1.55 4.78 4.88
CA HIS A 75 1.68 4.89 3.43
C HIS A 75 2.25 6.25 2.97
N ARG A 76 2.05 7.34 3.72
CA ARG A 76 2.67 8.65 3.40
C ARG A 76 4.15 8.70 3.73
N GLN A 77 4.59 7.97 4.75
CA GLN A 77 5.99 7.97 5.19
C GLN A 77 6.91 7.25 4.21
N CYS A 78 6.46 6.17 3.56
CA CYS A 78 7.25 5.47 2.54
C CYS A 78 7.21 6.13 1.15
N HIS A 79 6.24 6.99 0.85
CA HIS A 79 6.13 7.72 -0.41
C HIS A 79 6.52 9.20 -0.32
N SER A 80 7.19 9.62 0.76
CA SER A 80 7.74 10.98 0.81
C SER A 80 8.86 11.08 -0.24
N PRO A 81 8.71 11.94 -1.27
CA PRO A 81 9.78 12.14 -2.23
C PRO A 81 10.97 12.71 -1.47
N SER A 82 12.03 11.92 -1.40
CA SER A 82 13.31 12.32 -0.85
C SER A 82 13.77 13.58 -1.59
N SER A 83 13.55 14.75 -0.98
CA SER A 83 14.07 16.02 -1.50
C SER A 83 15.57 16.07 -1.20
N HIS A 84 16.34 15.29 -1.97
CA HIS A 84 17.78 15.47 -2.08
C HIS A 84 18.03 16.72 -2.93
N ASN A 85 17.96 17.88 -2.26
CA ASN A 85 18.41 19.14 -2.81
C ASN A 85 19.94 19.12 -2.82
N HIS A 86 20.52 18.64 -3.92
CA HIS A 86 21.97 18.71 -4.14
C HIS A 86 22.33 20.16 -4.45
N SER A 87 22.79 20.89 -3.45
CA SER A 87 23.52 22.13 -3.62
C SER A 87 24.85 21.83 -4.30
N SER A 88 24.89 21.91 -5.62
CA SER A 88 26.14 21.88 -6.38
C SER A 88 26.92 23.15 -6.09
N THR A 89 27.93 23.03 -5.24
CA THR A 89 28.97 24.01 -5.00
C THR A 89 29.72 24.28 -6.31
N SER A 90 29.52 25.46 -6.88
CA SER A 90 30.28 25.94 -8.04
C SER A 90 31.70 26.32 -7.61
N SER A 91 32.63 25.38 -7.64
CA SER A 91 34.06 25.70 -7.62
C SER A 91 34.44 26.33 -8.95
N SER A 92 34.54 27.66 -8.96
CA SER A 92 35.12 28.42 -10.07
C SER A 92 36.64 28.31 -9.97
N ASP A 93 37.19 27.39 -10.76
CA ASP A 93 38.61 27.34 -11.06
C ASP A 93 38.95 28.55 -11.96
N ARG A 94 39.70 29.51 -11.40
CA ARG A 94 40.24 30.63 -12.17
C ARG A 94 41.57 31.05 -11.55
N SER A 95 42.67 30.59 -12.14
CA SER A 95 43.99 31.23 -12.00
C SER A 95 44.54 31.51 -13.40
N PRO A 96 44.94 32.75 -13.72
CA PRO A 96 45.51 33.10 -15.01
C PRO A 96 47.03 32.87 -15.04
N GLU A 97 47.53 32.52 -16.22
CA GLU A 97 48.94 32.56 -16.59
C GLU A 97 49.51 33.99 -16.59
N SER A 98 50.83 34.06 -16.34
CA SER A 98 51.84 34.84 -17.08
C SER A 98 52.62 35.92 -16.31
N SER A 99 53.94 35.65 -16.25
CA SER A 99 55.12 36.51 -16.45
C SER A 99 55.39 37.72 -15.53
N PHE A 100 56.53 37.68 -14.85
CA PHE A 100 57.74 38.47 -15.20
C PHE A 100 58.99 37.78 -14.61
#